data_AF-A0A2H9MC31-F1
#
_entry.id   AF-A0A2H9MC31-F1
#
_cell.length_a   1.000
_cell.length_b   1.000
_cell.length_c   1.000
_cell.angle_alpha   90.00
_cell.angle_beta   90.00
_cell.angle_gamma   90.00
#
_symmetry.space_group_name_H-M   'P 1'
#
loop_
_entity.id
_entity.type
_entity.pdbx_description
1 polymer ?
#
loop_
_entity_poly.entity_id
_entity_poly.type
_entity_poly.pdbx_seq_one_letter_code
_entity_poly.pdbx_strand_id
1 'polypeptide(L)'
;MQLKAPLAGYISGTRSRDVMEMIRIFLEMKGEDFDKQLLSIIKDADIFKIILRKGERSAMFRSNAPILNLYKAPIYFFFLNVGSEVVRIEIPEFIAFDNDLLEITCALILSQSKKGGGYPVALKEAHEQAVIKSSERVFIEELFIDFLRKKGIIFNQNYKFLSKKIRNI
;
A
#
# COMPACT_ATOMS: atom_id res chain seq x y z
N MET A 1 5.01 -16.97 20.27
CA MET A 1 4.79 -17.78 19.06
C MET A 1 4.98 -16.87 17.86
N GLN A 2 6.03 -17.07 17.08
CA GLN A 2 6.33 -16.26 15.89
C GLN A 2 5.56 -16.86 14.71
N LEU A 3 4.74 -16.06 14.04
CA LEU A 3 3.91 -16.53 12.92
C LEU A 3 4.83 -16.82 11.73
N LYS A 4 5.04 -18.09 11.37
CA LYS A 4 5.79 -18.49 10.17
C LYS A 4 4.90 -18.46 8.92
N ALA A 5 4.30 -17.31 8.64
CA ALA A 5 3.45 -17.12 7.48
C ALA A 5 4.02 -16.02 6.57
N PRO A 6 3.98 -16.20 5.23
CA PRO A 6 4.40 -15.18 4.29
C PRO A 6 3.40 -14.02 4.31
N LEU A 7 3.75 -12.94 5.01
CA LEU A 7 2.95 -11.73 5.14
C LEU A 7 3.67 -10.56 4.47
N ALA A 8 3.00 -9.88 3.55
CA ALA A 8 3.54 -8.70 2.89
C ALA A 8 2.46 -7.65 2.61
N GLY A 9 2.82 -6.39 2.82
CA GLY A 9 2.13 -5.25 2.24
C GLY A 9 2.62 -5.02 0.81
N TYR A 10 1.70 -4.91 -0.13
CA TYR A 10 1.99 -4.65 -1.54
C TYR A 10 1.52 -3.24 -1.91
N ILE A 11 2.45 -2.39 -2.33
CA ILE A 11 2.16 -0.99 -2.67
C ILE A 11 2.53 -0.77 -4.14
N SER A 12 1.50 -0.82 -4.99
CA SER A 12 1.56 -0.43 -6.40
C SER A 12 1.63 1.09 -6.54
N GLY A 13 2.29 1.59 -7.58
CA GLY A 13 2.33 3.02 -7.89
C GLY A 13 2.87 3.89 -6.74
N THR A 14 3.80 3.35 -5.94
CA THR A 14 4.36 4.04 -4.77
C THR A 14 4.93 5.41 -5.14
N ARG A 15 4.67 6.40 -4.28
CA ARG A 15 5.24 7.74 -4.36
C ARG A 15 6.37 7.94 -3.35
N SER A 16 6.90 6.85 -2.79
CA SER A 16 7.96 6.91 -1.80
C SER A 16 9.23 7.53 -2.36
N ARG A 17 9.96 8.18 -1.47
CA ARG A 17 11.25 8.85 -1.74
C ARG A 17 12.26 8.55 -0.63
N ASP A 18 12.11 7.44 0.10
CA ASP A 18 12.96 7.10 1.23
C ASP A 18 14.42 6.86 0.78
N VAL A 19 14.61 6.19 -0.36
CA VAL A 19 15.94 5.90 -0.91
C VAL A 19 16.50 7.13 -1.59
N MET A 20 15.66 7.88 -2.31
CA MET A 20 16.03 9.19 -2.88
C MET A 20 16.54 10.17 -1.82
N GLU A 21 15.91 10.17 -0.65
CA GLU A 21 16.32 10.98 0.48
C GLU A 21 17.69 10.57 1.03
N MET A 22 17.92 9.26 1.16
CA MET A 22 19.23 8.71 1.56
C MET A 22 20.32 9.08 0.56
N ILE A 23 20.04 8.98 -0.75
CA ILE A 23 20.97 9.38 -1.81
C ILE A 23 21.28 10.87 -1.70
N ARG A 24 20.26 11.73 -1.49
CA ARG A 24 20.48 13.16 -1.32
C ARG A 24 21.43 13.44 -0.16
N ILE A 25 21.15 12.87 1.02
CA ILE A 25 22.00 13.05 2.22
C ILE A 25 23.42 12.57 1.94
N PHE A 26 23.57 11.41 1.28
CA PHE A 26 24.89 10.87 0.93
C PHE A 26 25.69 11.81 0.01
N LEU A 27 25.05 12.39 -1.00
CA LEU A 27 25.70 13.34 -1.91
C LEU A 27 26.09 14.64 -1.18
N GLU A 28 25.24 15.16 -0.29
CA GLU A 28 25.56 16.34 0.53
C GLU A 28 26.77 16.07 1.43
N MET A 29 26.84 14.88 2.05
CA MET A 29 27.98 14.48 2.87
C MET A 29 29.28 14.33 2.07
N LYS A 30 29.18 14.00 0.78
CA LYS A 30 30.33 13.91 -0.13
C LYS A 30 30.78 15.26 -0.68
N GLY A 31 29.99 16.31 -0.49
CA GLY A 31 30.25 17.62 -1.08
C GLY A 31 30.07 17.64 -2.60
N GLU A 32 29.29 16.70 -3.14
CA GLU A 32 28.96 16.67 -4.56
C GLU A 32 27.97 17.79 -4.90
N ASP A 33 28.16 18.43 -6.05
CA ASP A 33 27.18 19.39 -6.58
C ASP A 33 26.12 18.64 -7.40
N PHE A 34 24.86 18.89 -7.11
CA PHE A 34 23.74 18.23 -7.77
C PHE A 34 22.48 19.09 -7.71
N ASP A 35 21.62 18.90 -8.71
CA ASP A 35 20.33 19.58 -8.77
C ASP A 35 19.35 18.98 -7.73
N LYS A 36 19.19 19.72 -6.62
CA LYS A 36 18.26 19.36 -5.54
C LYS A 36 16.81 19.31 -6.01
N GLN A 37 16.42 20.15 -6.97
CA GLN A 37 15.07 20.18 -7.50
C GLN A 37 14.80 18.95 -8.35
N LEU A 38 15.77 18.54 -9.17
CA LEU A 38 15.68 17.30 -9.94
C LEU A 38 15.57 16.06 -9.04
N LEU A 39 16.40 15.94 -8.00
CA LEU A 39 16.28 14.84 -7.04
C LEU A 39 14.95 14.86 -6.28
N SER A 40 14.31 16.02 -6.15
CA SER A 40 13.03 16.14 -5.44
C SER A 40 11.83 15.58 -6.20
N ILE A 41 11.93 15.46 -7.53
CA ILE A 41 10.83 14.98 -8.37
C ILE A 41 10.93 13.48 -8.70
N ILE A 42 12.12 12.89 -8.57
CA ILE A 42 12.36 11.47 -8.81
C ILE A 42 11.87 10.66 -7.61
N LYS A 43 11.17 9.54 -7.88
CA LYS A 43 10.70 8.60 -6.86
C LYS A 43 11.61 7.38 -6.79
N ASP A 44 11.56 6.65 -5.68
CA ASP A 44 12.34 5.41 -5.52
C ASP A 44 12.03 4.40 -6.64
N ALA A 45 10.75 4.26 -7.00
CA ALA A 45 10.32 3.35 -8.06
C ALA A 45 10.91 3.70 -9.44
N ASP A 46 11.16 4.99 -9.72
CA ASP A 46 11.73 5.43 -11.00
C ASP A 46 13.19 4.94 -11.12
N ILE A 47 13.96 5.04 -10.04
CA ILE A 47 15.34 4.52 -10.01
C ILE A 47 15.35 2.99 -10.12
N PHE A 48 14.55 2.31 -9.31
CA PHE A 48 14.57 0.84 -9.31
C PHE A 48 14.01 0.24 -10.60
N LYS A 49 13.19 0.98 -11.35
CA LYS A 49 12.78 0.58 -12.70
C LYS A 49 13.94 0.51 -13.68
N ILE A 50 14.99 1.32 -13.48
CA ILE A 50 16.20 1.31 -14.30
C ILE A 50 17.16 0.22 -13.84
N ILE A 51 17.28 0.00 -12.53
CA ILE A 51 18.29 -0.89 -11.93
C ILE A 51 17.84 -2.36 -11.94
N LEU A 52 16.58 -2.65 -11.61
CA LEU A 52 16.11 -4.02 -11.39
C LEU A 52 15.59 -4.66 -12.67
N ARG A 53 16.05 -5.88 -12.97
CA ARG A 53 15.43 -6.74 -13.98
C ARG A 53 14.14 -7.36 -13.44
N LYS A 54 13.30 -7.87 -14.34
CA LYS A 54 12.06 -8.57 -13.96
C LYS A 54 12.36 -9.73 -13.00
N GLY A 55 11.68 -9.74 -11.86
CA GLY A 55 11.84 -10.72 -10.79
C GLY A 55 12.90 -10.35 -9.75
N GLU A 56 13.75 -9.34 -10.02
CA GLU A 56 14.76 -8.89 -9.07
C GLU A 56 14.17 -7.94 -8.02
N ARG A 57 14.79 -7.97 -6.84
CA ARG A 57 14.50 -7.07 -5.74
C ARG A 57 15.70 -6.20 -5.38
N SER A 58 15.43 -5.03 -4.83
CA SER A 58 16.45 -4.18 -4.23
C SER A 58 17.04 -4.79 -2.96
N ALA A 59 18.01 -4.07 -2.39
CA ALA A 59 18.40 -4.23 -0.98
C ALA A 59 17.20 -4.06 -0.04
N MET A 60 17.35 -4.58 1.18
CA MET A 60 16.38 -4.43 2.25
C MET A 60 16.61 -3.11 2.99
N PHE A 61 15.53 -2.36 3.20
CA PHE A 61 15.54 -1.10 3.93
C PHE A 61 14.66 -1.19 5.17
N ARG A 62 14.99 -0.46 6.23
CA ARG A 62 14.16 -0.38 7.43
C ARG A 62 13.24 0.85 7.34
N SER A 63 11.94 0.65 7.56
CA SER A 63 11.00 1.77 7.64
C SER A 63 11.11 2.45 9.00
N ASN A 64 11.26 3.78 8.99
CA ASN A 64 11.39 4.60 10.19
C ASN A 64 10.14 5.48 10.44
N ALA A 65 9.00 5.16 9.81
CA ALA A 65 7.77 5.92 10.02
C ALA A 65 7.37 5.90 11.51
N PRO A 66 7.10 7.05 12.16
CA PRO A 66 6.86 7.12 13.61
C PRO A 66 5.73 6.21 14.11
N ILE A 67 4.71 5.98 13.28
CA ILE A 67 3.59 5.08 13.60
C ILE A 67 4.05 3.64 13.86
N LEU A 68 5.18 3.23 13.28
CA LEU A 68 5.73 1.89 13.44
C LEU A 68 6.25 1.62 14.86
N ASN A 69 6.52 2.67 15.64
CA ASN A 69 6.90 2.53 17.04
C ASN A 69 5.76 1.97 17.92
N LEU A 70 4.53 1.95 17.42
CA LEU A 70 3.38 1.34 18.11
C LEU A 70 3.29 -0.18 17.90
N TYR A 71 4.07 -0.74 16.96
CA TYR A 71 4.04 -2.16 16.62
C TYR A 71 5.23 -2.89 17.25
N LYS A 72 5.02 -4.15 17.61
CA LYS A 72 6.05 -4.97 18.28
C LYS A 72 7.20 -5.38 17.35
N ALA A 73 6.93 -5.52 16.06
CA ALA A 73 7.93 -5.93 15.07
C ALA A 73 8.26 -4.75 14.16
N PRO A 74 9.55 -4.41 13.96
CA PRO A 74 9.95 -3.45 12.95
C PRO A 74 9.47 -3.88 11.56
N ILE A 75 9.16 -2.89 10.71
CA ILE A 75 8.81 -3.11 9.32
C ILE A 75 10.00 -2.76 8.44
N TYR A 76 10.32 -3.67 7.54
CA TYR A 76 11.29 -3.51 6.48
C TYR A 76 10.57 -3.39 5.15
N PHE A 77 11.23 -2.81 4.16
CA PHE A 77 10.72 -2.71 2.82
C PHE A 77 11.81 -2.92 1.78
N PHE A 78 11.40 -3.33 0.59
CA PHE A 78 12.23 -3.41 -0.59
C PHE A 78 11.39 -3.14 -1.84
N PHE A 79 12.06 -2.89 -2.95
CA PHE A 79 11.41 -2.73 -4.25
C PHE A 79 11.55 -4.03 -5.04
N LEU A 80 10.46 -4.46 -5.66
CA LEU A 80 10.40 -5.67 -6.48
C LEU A 80 9.91 -5.31 -7.88
N ASN A 81 10.66 -5.70 -8.90
CA ASN A 81 10.20 -5.59 -10.28
C ASN A 81 9.32 -6.80 -10.62
N VAL A 82 7.99 -6.61 -10.63
CA VAL A 82 7.03 -7.69 -10.96
C VAL A 82 6.86 -7.89 -12.47
N GLY A 83 7.57 -7.11 -13.29
CA GLY A 83 7.58 -7.13 -14.75
C GLY A 83 6.69 -6.07 -15.39
N SER A 84 5.49 -5.83 -14.84
CA SER A 84 4.60 -4.74 -15.26
C SER A 84 5.01 -3.39 -14.66
N GLU A 85 5.48 -3.40 -13.43
CA GLU A 85 5.91 -2.23 -12.67
C GLU A 85 6.94 -2.62 -11.60
N VAL A 86 7.52 -1.61 -10.96
CA VAL A 86 8.28 -1.78 -9.72
C VAL A 86 7.39 -1.38 -8.55
N VAL A 87 7.18 -2.33 -7.64
CA VAL A 87 6.33 -2.14 -6.46
C VAL A 87 7.17 -2.07 -5.20
N ARG A 88 6.64 -1.38 -4.19
CA ARG A 88 7.19 -1.41 -2.84
C ARG A 88 6.52 -2.54 -2.06
N ILE A 89 7.33 -3.43 -1.52
CA ILE A 89 6.91 -4.53 -0.66
C ILE A 89 7.33 -4.19 0.76
N GLU A 90 6.40 -4.26 1.72
CA GLU A 90 6.66 -4.06 3.14
C GLU A 90 6.44 -5.36 3.90
N ILE A 91 7.40 -5.74 4.74
CA ILE A 91 7.39 -7.00 5.49
C ILE A 91 7.86 -6.79 6.92
N PRO A 92 7.36 -7.55 7.90
CA PRO A 92 7.90 -7.56 9.24
C PRO A 92 9.34 -8.11 9.31
N GLU A 93 10.07 -7.73 10.36
CA GLU A 93 11.43 -8.17 10.65
C GLU A 93 11.63 -9.70 10.59
N PHE A 94 10.69 -10.46 11.14
CA PHE A 94 10.78 -11.92 11.18
C PHE A 94 10.70 -12.59 9.79
N ILE A 95 10.29 -11.85 8.76
CA ILE A 95 10.35 -12.28 7.36
C ILE A 95 11.61 -11.72 6.70
N ALA A 96 11.98 -10.47 7.00
CA ALA A 96 13.11 -9.80 6.37
C ALA A 96 14.45 -10.53 6.58
N PHE A 97 14.61 -11.25 7.71
CA PHE A 97 15.82 -11.98 8.07
C PHE A 97 15.67 -13.51 8.08
N ASP A 98 14.56 -14.04 7.58
CA ASP A 98 14.38 -15.47 7.31
C ASP A 98 14.40 -15.66 5.78
N ASN A 99 15.52 -16.16 5.24
CA ASN A 99 15.74 -16.23 3.79
C ASN A 99 14.68 -17.10 3.09
N ASP A 100 14.31 -18.24 3.68
CA ASP A 100 13.33 -19.16 3.10
C ASP A 100 11.95 -18.49 3.05
N LEU A 101 11.58 -17.80 4.15
CA LEU A 101 10.30 -17.10 4.24
C LEU A 101 10.25 -15.86 3.34
N LEU A 102 11.36 -15.15 3.17
CA LEU A 102 11.48 -14.03 2.25
C LEU A 102 11.35 -14.50 0.79
N GLU A 103 12.04 -15.57 0.42
CA GLU A 103 12.02 -16.12 -0.93
C GLU A 103 10.63 -16.61 -1.32
N ILE A 104 9.96 -17.38 -0.45
CA ILE A 104 8.59 -17.83 -0.73
C ILE A 104 7.61 -16.65 -0.81
N THR A 105 7.79 -15.62 0.02
CA THR A 105 6.97 -14.39 -0.05
C THR A 105 7.14 -13.70 -1.41
N CYS A 106 8.37 -13.55 -1.89
CA CYS A 106 8.64 -12.95 -3.20
C CYS A 106 8.07 -13.80 -4.34
N ALA A 107 8.24 -15.12 -4.29
CA ALA A 107 7.71 -16.05 -5.29
C ALA A 107 6.17 -15.99 -5.37
N LEU A 108 5.49 -15.92 -4.21
CA LEU A 108 4.04 -15.78 -4.15
C LEU A 108 3.57 -14.45 -4.75
N ILE A 109 4.23 -13.33 -4.42
CA ILE A 109 3.91 -12.02 -4.99
C ILE A 109 4.06 -12.04 -6.52
N LEU A 110 5.19 -12.53 -7.03
CA LEU A 110 5.44 -12.64 -8.47
C LEU A 110 4.41 -13.52 -9.17
N SER A 111 4.05 -14.66 -8.56
CA SER A 111 3.03 -15.58 -9.09
C SER A 111 1.65 -14.93 -9.14
N GLN A 112 1.24 -14.25 -8.07
CA GLN A 112 -0.04 -13.56 -7.98
C GLN A 112 -0.11 -12.39 -8.97
N SER A 113 0.94 -11.56 -9.05
CA SER A 113 1.02 -10.46 -10.01
C SER A 113 1.00 -10.96 -11.45
N LYS A 114 1.72 -12.05 -11.77
CA LYS A 114 1.67 -12.66 -13.11
C LYS A 114 0.26 -13.12 -13.48
N LYS A 115 -0.44 -13.79 -12.55
CA LYS A 115 -1.81 -14.28 -12.77
C LYS A 115 -2.82 -13.15 -12.94
N GLY A 116 -2.66 -12.04 -12.22
CA GLY A 116 -3.56 -10.88 -12.29
C GLY A 116 -3.16 -9.81 -13.30
N GLY A 117 -2.29 -10.13 -14.27
CA GLY A 117 -1.94 -9.20 -15.35
C GLY A 117 -1.06 -8.02 -14.93
N GLY A 118 -0.25 -8.21 -13.89
CA GLY A 118 0.66 -7.19 -13.34
C GLY A 118 0.30 -6.71 -11.95
N TYR A 119 -0.82 -7.17 -11.38
CA TYR A 119 -1.28 -6.86 -10.03
C TYR A 119 -1.77 -8.13 -9.31
N PRO A 120 -1.54 -8.31 -8.00
CA PRO A 120 -1.94 -9.54 -7.31
C PRO A 120 -3.44 -9.80 -7.39
N VAL A 121 -3.82 -11.00 -7.84
CA VAL A 121 -5.24 -11.41 -7.93
C VAL A 121 -5.95 -11.26 -6.58
N ALA A 122 -5.32 -11.72 -5.49
CA ALA A 122 -5.89 -11.60 -4.15
C ALA A 122 -6.25 -10.16 -3.75
N LEU A 123 -5.43 -9.17 -4.14
CA LEU A 123 -5.71 -7.76 -3.84
C LEU A 123 -6.75 -7.17 -4.78
N LYS A 124 -6.79 -7.63 -6.03
CA LYS A 124 -7.84 -7.25 -6.97
C LYS A 124 -9.21 -7.70 -6.48
N GLU A 125 -9.33 -8.97 -6.12
CA GLU A 125 -10.56 -9.54 -5.54
C GLU A 125 -10.95 -8.84 -4.24
N ALA A 126 -9.98 -8.61 -3.34
CA ALA A 126 -10.25 -7.88 -2.09
C ALA A 126 -10.77 -6.46 -2.34
N HIS A 127 -10.23 -5.75 -3.34
CA HIS A 127 -10.74 -4.45 -3.74
C HIS A 127 -12.18 -4.54 -4.25
N GLU A 128 -12.47 -5.48 -5.16
CA GLU A 128 -13.81 -5.68 -5.71
C GLU A 128 -14.85 -6.03 -4.64
N GLN A 129 -14.49 -6.86 -3.66
CA GLN A 129 -15.37 -7.26 -2.55
C GLN A 129 -15.56 -6.15 -1.49
N ALA A 130 -14.59 -5.26 -1.33
CA ALA A 130 -14.67 -4.16 -0.35
C ALA A 130 -15.48 -2.94 -0.87
N VAL A 131 -15.81 -2.91 -2.16
CA VAL A 131 -16.61 -1.81 -2.74
C VAL A 131 -18.04 -1.88 -2.24
N ILE A 132 -18.43 -0.89 -1.43
CA ILE A 132 -19.83 -0.66 -1.05
C ILE A 132 -20.55 -0.03 -2.25
N LYS A 133 -21.48 -0.76 -2.86
CA LYS A 133 -22.25 -0.28 -4.01
C LYS A 133 -23.22 0.82 -3.60
N SER A 134 -23.62 1.65 -4.55
CA SER A 134 -24.58 2.75 -4.31
C SER A 134 -25.90 2.26 -3.71
N SER A 135 -26.41 1.10 -4.16
CA SER A 135 -27.64 0.49 -3.63
C SER A 135 -27.47 0.00 -2.18
N GLU A 136 -26.33 -0.61 -1.87
CA GLU A 136 -25.99 -1.09 -0.51
C GLU A 136 -25.80 0.09 0.45
N ARG A 137 -25.22 1.21 -0.02
CA ARG A 137 -25.09 2.42 0.79
C ARG A 137 -26.44 2.95 1.27
N VAL A 138 -27.44 3.01 0.39
CA VAL A 138 -28.80 3.46 0.78
C VAL A 138 -29.39 2.54 1.84
N PHE A 139 -29.24 1.22 1.67
CA PHE A 139 -29.71 0.24 2.65
C PHE A 139 -29.00 0.36 4.00
N ILE A 140 -27.68 0.54 4.01
CA ILE A 140 -26.89 0.75 5.24
C ILE A 140 -27.32 2.04 5.93
N GLU A 141 -27.55 3.12 5.17
CA GLU A 141 -28.04 4.38 5.72
C GLU A 141 -29.42 4.21 6.38
N GLU A 142 -30.34 3.49 5.74
CA GLU A 142 -31.67 3.19 6.30
C GLU A 142 -31.59 2.34 7.57
N LEU A 143 -30.78 1.27 7.56
CA LEU A 143 -30.53 0.44 8.74
C LEU A 143 -29.95 1.24 9.91
N PHE A 144 -29.02 2.16 9.60
CA PHE A 144 -28.42 3.03 10.61
C PHE A 144 -29.43 4.02 11.19
N ILE A 145 -30.27 4.63 10.35
CA ILE A 145 -31.35 5.52 10.80
C ILE A 145 -32.33 4.76 11.71
N ASP A 146 -32.71 3.54 11.34
CA ASP A 146 -33.62 2.73 12.14
C ASP A 146 -32.98 2.30 13.47
N PHE A 147 -31.68 1.99 13.47
CA PHE A 147 -30.93 1.76 14.70
C PHE A 147 -30.93 2.98 15.63
N LEU A 148 -30.69 4.18 15.08
CA LEU A 148 -30.71 5.43 15.85
C LEU A 148 -32.11 5.73 16.40
N ARG A 149 -33.17 5.54 15.60
CA ARG A 149 -34.56 5.69 16.03
C ARG A 149 -34.89 4.76 17.20
N LYS A 150 -34.49 3.48 17.12
CA LYS A 150 -34.65 2.52 18.22
C LYS A 150 -33.91 2.92 19.50
N LYS A 151 -32.86 3.72 19.40
CA LYS A 151 -32.13 4.30 20.53
C LYS A 151 -32.66 5.66 20.99
N GLY A 152 -33.77 6.13 20.42
CA GLY A 152 -34.39 7.41 20.76
C GLY A 152 -33.66 8.63 20.20
N ILE A 153 -32.71 8.44 19.28
CA ILE A 153 -31.96 9.52 18.64
C ILE A 153 -32.74 9.95 17.39
N ILE A 154 -33.22 11.20 17.38
CA ILE A 154 -33.95 11.77 16.25
C ILE A 154 -32.94 12.26 15.21
N PHE A 155 -32.95 11.65 14.03
CA PHE A 155 -32.12 12.05 12.91
C PHE A 155 -32.90 12.98 11.96
N ASN A 156 -32.64 14.29 12.01
CA ASN A 156 -33.21 15.26 11.08
C ASN A 156 -32.37 15.32 9.79
N GLN A 157 -32.91 14.84 8.67
CA GLN A 157 -32.28 15.02 7.37
C GLN A 157 -32.62 16.39 6.78
N ASN A 158 -31.61 17.11 6.29
CA ASN A 158 -31.80 18.37 5.60
C ASN A 158 -32.51 18.19 4.24
N TYR A 159 -33.33 19.17 3.83
CA TYR A 159 -34.04 19.21 2.53
C TYR A 159 -33.12 19.04 1.29
N LYS A 160 -31.84 19.38 1.42
CA LYS A 160 -30.81 19.17 0.38
C LYS A 160 -30.45 17.70 0.16
N PHE A 161 -30.64 16.85 1.17
CA PHE A 161 -30.43 15.40 1.08
C PHE A 161 -31.65 14.71 0.45
N LEU A 162 -32.86 15.14 0.84
CA LEU A 162 -34.14 14.68 0.27
C LEU A 162 -34.22 14.95 -1.25
N SER A 163 -33.79 16.12 -1.71
CA SER A 163 -33.78 16.46 -3.15
C SER A 163 -32.81 15.64 -3.99
N LYS A 164 -31.74 15.06 -3.40
CA LYS A 164 -30.85 14.12 -4.10
C LYS A 164 -31.43 12.70 -4.17
N LYS A 165 -32.19 12.28 -3.15
CA LYS A 165 -32.88 10.97 -3.13
C LYS A 165 -33.99 10.89 -4.19
N ILE A 166 -34.68 12.02 -4.45
CA ILE A 166 -35.76 12.13 -5.46
C ILE A 166 -35.22 12.13 -6.91
N ARG A 167 -33.99 12.59 -7.14
CA ARG A 167 -33.40 12.67 -8.51
C ARG A 167 -32.83 11.36 -9.04
N ASN A 168 -32.70 10.34 -8.20
CA ASN A 168 -32.16 9.02 -8.55
C ASN A 168 -33.26 7.94 -8.67
N ILE A 169 -34.50 8.35 -8.97
CA ILE A 169 -35.59 7.46 -9.44
C ILE A 169 -35.80 7.71 -10.93
#